data_AF-L1IBR7-F1
#
_entry.id   AF-L1IBR7-F1
#
_cell.length_a   1.000
_cell.length_b   1.000
_cell.length_c   1.000
_cell.angle_alpha   90.00
_cell.angle_beta   90.00
_cell.angle_gamma   90.00
#
_symmetry.space_group_name_H-M   'P 1'
#
loop_
_entity.id
_entity.type
_entity.pdbx_description
1 polymer ?
#
loop_
_entity_poly.entity_id
_entity_poly.type
_entity_poly.pdbx_seq_one_letter_code
_entity_poly.pdbx_strand_id
1 'polypeptide(L)'
;MAGKAAGGKAGGGRGQNVEKMKISELKDYLKSFKIPQNGEKEDLVIRVKLHLASREMKVDGKDPFEMKPAELRKACAQRGLNPMGERDELLKLLVENEGGSSGGAGEEQDSEGVSLAKRVLELGEDHCGILSLLGEDITSQSSPAAMRKQYLLISQKIHPDKLPSFAQATKAFQLLVCAYDALTQPDMTKAEEEEEEEEEEEACTAVAPAFSTLPVTASDGDCTCSKQFEYNPDLYHDKIVCGNKGCSKKFGFMLYNVSETRMKQLREELKAAQEKRLKKQETLDRRHARAKEKGISVSVGEDEELKEQIKSFEHGLLNECPKCGWKLKKRDGEEEAKEHLKECNDDKKIMAYQRRKRVQKETELAKASRRGQQEEVVNLRTWEFLGAENENLWMLSLEQLRKQCKSYKIDDEGEKDQLIARLVRHRNSLDASRLLTDAGGEGDAKKQKSRIPTHQTLPSNLESLSVSQLRSVAASHGIEVKGTSKADIIRAIEKERFRDEPQLRLTMTAENEEDEVLPSKRRRAAKKSTLDDDDSDDGGKRSRSKKSKKKKALDDDDDDDDEFVPDDE
;
A
#
# COMPACT_ATOMS: atom_id res chain seq x y z
N MET A 1 -80.86 -19.63 47.46
CA MET A 1 -79.91 -20.76 47.49
C MET A 1 -78.53 -20.22 47.16
N ALA A 2 -77.57 -20.57 48.00
CA ALA A 2 -76.25 -19.97 48.08
C ALA A 2 -75.33 -20.42 46.95
N GLY A 3 -74.53 -19.49 46.43
CA GLY A 3 -73.45 -19.74 45.48
C GLY A 3 -72.34 -18.71 45.66
N LYS A 4 -71.51 -18.95 46.69
CA LYS A 4 -70.31 -18.24 47.13
C LYS A 4 -69.55 -17.47 46.04
N ALA A 5 -69.45 -16.16 46.21
CA ALA A 5 -68.48 -15.30 45.56
C ALA A 5 -67.10 -15.49 46.23
N ALA A 6 -66.13 -16.00 45.47
CA ALA A 6 -64.72 -16.01 45.86
C ALA A 6 -64.09 -14.67 45.44
N GLY A 7 -64.03 -13.73 46.40
CA GLY A 7 -63.22 -12.53 46.30
C GLY A 7 -61.74 -12.88 46.53
N GLY A 8 -60.97 -12.98 45.45
CA GLY A 8 -59.52 -13.07 45.49
C GLY A 8 -58.90 -11.68 45.41
N LYS A 9 -58.51 -11.11 46.57
CA LYS A 9 -57.55 -10.00 46.65
C LYS A 9 -56.24 -10.47 46.02
N ALA A 10 -55.90 -9.96 44.84
CA ALA A 10 -54.57 -10.16 44.25
C ALA A 10 -53.76 -8.88 44.46
N GLY A 11 -53.05 -8.83 45.58
CA GLY A 11 -52.17 -7.75 45.98
C GLY A 11 -51.00 -7.54 45.02
N GLY A 12 -50.53 -6.29 45.00
CA GLY A 12 -49.26 -5.88 44.39
C GLY A 12 -48.10 -6.67 44.97
N GLY A 13 -47.28 -7.22 44.09
CA GLY A 13 -46.19 -8.14 44.41
C GLY A 13 -45.91 -9.13 43.28
N ARG A 14 -46.09 -8.73 42.01
CA ARG A 14 -45.99 -9.62 40.84
C ARG A 14 -44.88 -9.26 39.86
N GLY A 15 -43.77 -8.71 40.36
CA GLY A 15 -42.45 -8.90 39.74
C GLY A 15 -41.90 -10.29 40.10
N GLN A 16 -42.70 -11.35 39.92
CA GLN A 16 -42.25 -12.71 40.20
C GLN A 16 -41.04 -13.01 39.32
N ASN A 17 -40.05 -13.73 39.87
CA ASN A 17 -38.89 -14.25 39.14
C ASN A 17 -39.37 -15.19 38.00
N VAL A 18 -39.81 -14.62 36.87
CA VAL A 18 -40.29 -15.37 35.69
C VAL A 18 -39.19 -16.32 35.20
N GLU A 19 -37.93 -15.96 35.41
CA GLU A 19 -36.74 -16.76 35.09
C GLU A 19 -36.65 -18.08 35.90
N LYS A 20 -37.24 -18.12 37.10
CA LYS A 20 -37.22 -19.30 37.98
C LYS A 20 -38.39 -20.26 37.73
N MET A 21 -39.39 -19.88 36.92
CA MET A 21 -40.52 -20.75 36.60
C MET A 21 -40.10 -21.92 35.70
N LYS A 22 -40.79 -23.06 35.85
CA LYS A 22 -40.55 -24.24 35.00
C LYS A 22 -41.16 -24.02 33.61
N ILE A 23 -40.59 -24.67 32.59
CA ILE A 23 -41.08 -24.56 31.19
C ILE A 23 -42.57 -24.90 31.08
N SER A 24 -43.05 -25.90 31.85
CA SER A 24 -44.47 -26.27 31.88
C SER A 24 -45.36 -25.12 32.37
N GLU A 25 -44.95 -24.41 33.43
CA GLU A 25 -45.70 -23.29 34.00
C GLU A 25 -45.72 -22.08 33.05
N LEU A 26 -44.60 -21.81 32.39
CA LEU A 26 -44.51 -20.75 31.37
C LEU A 26 -45.42 -21.05 30.17
N LYS A 27 -45.45 -22.31 29.71
CA LYS A 27 -46.34 -22.73 28.62
C LYS A 27 -47.81 -22.66 29.03
N ASP A 28 -48.16 -23.09 30.24
CA ASP A 28 -49.53 -23.01 30.77
C ASP A 28 -49.99 -21.55 30.92
N TYR A 29 -49.10 -20.66 31.37
CA TYR A 29 -49.36 -19.23 31.41
C TYR A 29 -49.65 -18.68 30.01
N LEU A 30 -48.75 -18.90 29.04
CA LEU A 30 -48.96 -18.45 27.65
C LEU A 30 -50.22 -19.09 27.02
N LYS A 31 -50.56 -20.33 27.38
CA LYS A 31 -51.81 -21.01 26.97
C LYS A 31 -53.05 -20.24 27.41
N SER A 32 -53.07 -19.80 28.66
CA SER A 32 -54.21 -19.10 29.24
C SER A 32 -54.49 -17.76 28.56
N PHE A 33 -53.47 -17.14 27.97
CA PHE A 33 -53.55 -15.88 27.23
C PHE A 33 -53.54 -16.07 25.70
N LYS A 34 -53.63 -17.30 25.19
CA LYS A 34 -53.60 -17.62 23.74
C LYS A 34 -52.35 -17.12 22.99
N ILE A 35 -51.21 -17.04 23.67
CA ILE A 35 -49.92 -16.61 23.09
C ILE A 35 -49.15 -17.86 22.59
N PRO A 36 -48.40 -17.77 21.46
CA PRO A 36 -47.61 -18.89 20.95
C PRO A 36 -46.62 -19.49 21.97
N GLN A 37 -46.57 -20.82 22.05
CA GLN A 37 -45.77 -21.60 23.02
C GLN A 37 -44.48 -22.19 22.41
N ASN A 38 -44.10 -21.75 21.22
CA ASN A 38 -42.94 -22.26 20.50
C ASN A 38 -41.67 -21.54 20.98
N GLY A 39 -40.54 -22.24 20.99
CA GLY A 39 -39.24 -21.70 21.39
C GLY A 39 -38.67 -22.35 22.66
N GLU A 40 -37.45 -21.94 22.99
CA GLU A 40 -36.70 -22.41 24.15
C GLU A 40 -37.18 -21.71 25.43
N LYS A 41 -36.65 -22.11 26.60
CA LYS A 41 -37.07 -21.53 27.89
C LYS A 41 -36.90 -20.00 27.90
N GLU A 42 -35.83 -19.51 27.31
CA GLU A 42 -35.51 -18.07 27.25
C GLU A 42 -36.55 -17.29 26.45
N ASP A 43 -36.96 -17.80 25.28
CA ASP A 43 -38.00 -17.19 24.44
C ASP A 43 -39.32 -17.08 25.20
N LEU A 44 -39.72 -18.15 25.91
CA LEU A 44 -40.95 -18.18 26.69
C LEU A 44 -40.90 -17.16 27.84
N VAL A 45 -39.76 -17.02 28.52
CA VAL A 45 -39.57 -16.02 29.59
C VAL A 45 -39.67 -14.61 29.01
N ILE A 46 -39.02 -14.33 27.88
CA ILE A 46 -39.07 -13.03 27.21
C ILE A 46 -40.52 -12.69 26.81
N ARG A 47 -41.25 -13.65 26.22
CA ARG A 47 -42.63 -13.47 25.78
C ARG A 47 -43.58 -13.20 26.96
N VAL A 48 -43.37 -13.85 28.10
CA VAL A 48 -44.13 -13.59 29.34
C VAL A 48 -43.80 -12.21 29.91
N LYS A 49 -42.51 -11.81 29.95
CA LYS A 49 -42.09 -10.48 30.40
C LYS A 49 -42.68 -9.37 29.51
N LEU A 50 -42.61 -9.54 28.20
CA LEU A 50 -43.20 -8.61 27.23
C LEU A 50 -44.71 -8.49 27.40
N HIS A 51 -45.43 -9.60 27.61
CA HIS A 51 -46.88 -9.56 27.85
C HIS A 51 -47.25 -8.86 29.17
N LEU A 52 -46.44 -9.04 30.22
CA LEU A 52 -46.64 -8.33 31.49
C LEU A 52 -46.39 -6.83 31.33
N ALA A 53 -45.34 -6.44 30.61
CA ALA A 53 -45.03 -5.05 30.32
C ALA A 53 -46.08 -4.41 29.39
N SER A 54 -46.57 -5.13 28.38
CA SER A 54 -47.55 -4.62 27.42
C SER A 54 -48.93 -4.39 28.02
N ARG A 55 -49.27 -5.04 29.15
CA ARG A 55 -50.57 -4.81 29.81
C ARG A 55 -50.76 -3.39 30.32
N GLU A 56 -49.67 -2.66 30.50
CA GLU A 56 -49.67 -1.27 30.92
C GLU A 56 -49.61 -0.31 29.70
N MET A 57 -49.34 -0.83 28.51
CA MET A 57 -49.16 -0.05 27.28
C MET A 57 -50.30 -0.30 26.28
N LYS A 58 -51.02 0.77 25.91
CA LYS A 58 -51.99 0.74 24.81
C LYS A 58 -51.44 1.49 23.62
N VAL A 59 -51.09 0.75 22.56
CA VAL A 59 -50.70 1.35 21.27
C VAL A 59 -51.98 1.46 20.44
N ASP A 60 -52.38 2.69 20.12
CA ASP A 60 -53.63 3.00 19.41
C ASP A 60 -54.90 2.40 20.09
N GLY A 61 -54.88 2.30 21.42
CA GLY A 61 -56.02 1.81 22.21
C GLY A 61 -56.22 0.29 22.20
N LYS A 62 -55.33 -0.47 21.53
CA LYS A 62 -55.35 -1.94 21.50
C LYS A 62 -54.10 -2.51 22.18
N ASP A 63 -54.21 -3.73 22.67
CA ASP A 63 -53.06 -4.44 23.22
C ASP A 63 -52.10 -4.82 22.08
N PRO A 64 -50.78 -4.54 22.21
CA PRO A 64 -49.80 -4.84 21.15
C PRO A 64 -49.79 -6.32 20.73
N PHE A 65 -50.15 -7.23 21.65
CA PHE A 65 -50.26 -8.66 21.38
C PHE A 65 -51.52 -9.07 20.61
N GLU A 66 -52.51 -8.20 20.43
CA GLU A 66 -53.69 -8.48 19.61
C GLU A 66 -53.56 -7.91 18.18
N MET A 67 -52.59 -7.02 17.97
CA MET A 67 -52.34 -6.39 16.66
C MET A 67 -51.82 -7.39 15.63
N LYS A 68 -52.19 -7.17 14.37
CA LYS A 68 -51.62 -7.94 13.25
C LYS A 68 -50.17 -7.48 13.00
N PRO A 69 -49.28 -8.34 12.47
CA PRO A 69 -47.90 -7.96 12.18
C PRO A 69 -47.77 -6.69 11.32
N ALA A 70 -48.67 -6.48 10.36
CA ALA A 70 -48.69 -5.26 9.54
C ALA A 70 -48.98 -3.98 10.35
N GLU A 71 -49.84 -4.07 11.37
CA GLU A 71 -50.16 -2.94 12.25
C GLU A 71 -48.99 -2.64 13.20
N LEU A 72 -48.31 -3.68 13.72
CA LEU A 72 -47.10 -3.52 14.53
C LEU A 72 -45.98 -2.85 13.74
N ARG A 73 -45.75 -3.25 12.48
CA ARG A 73 -44.76 -2.59 11.60
C ARG A 73 -45.09 -1.12 11.38
N LYS A 74 -46.38 -0.80 11.20
CA LYS A 74 -46.84 0.59 11.06
C LYS A 74 -46.60 1.39 12.34
N ALA A 75 -46.89 0.82 13.51
CA ALA A 75 -46.64 1.46 14.80
C ALA A 75 -45.14 1.69 15.06
N CYS A 76 -44.28 0.72 14.72
CA CYS A 76 -42.82 0.88 14.76
C CYS A 76 -42.35 2.02 13.84
N ALA A 77 -42.81 2.02 12.58
CA ALA A 77 -42.44 3.04 11.60
C ALA A 77 -42.89 4.46 12.04
N GLN A 78 -44.09 4.57 12.62
CA GLN A 78 -44.59 5.85 13.16
C GLN A 78 -43.74 6.39 14.33
N ARG A 79 -43.04 5.50 15.04
CA ARG A 79 -42.13 5.85 16.14
C ARG A 79 -40.66 5.91 15.72
N GLY A 80 -40.37 5.83 14.42
CA GLY A 80 -39.01 5.85 13.89
C GLY A 80 -38.19 4.57 14.16
N LEU A 81 -38.84 3.48 14.60
CA LEU A 81 -38.19 2.19 14.82
C LEU A 81 -38.19 1.37 13.53
N ASN A 82 -37.19 0.50 13.36
CA ASN A 82 -37.07 -0.34 12.16
C ASN A 82 -38.34 -1.23 11.99
N PRO A 83 -39.07 -1.09 10.87
CA PRO A 83 -40.29 -1.87 10.63
C PRO A 83 -40.02 -3.29 10.10
N MET A 84 -38.76 -3.69 9.94
CA MET A 84 -38.38 -5.03 9.48
C MET A 84 -38.03 -5.90 10.67
N GLY A 85 -38.65 -7.09 10.74
CA GLY A 85 -38.44 -8.06 11.80
C GLY A 85 -39.59 -9.05 11.93
N GLU A 86 -39.34 -10.09 12.72
CA GLU A 86 -40.41 -10.98 13.17
C GLU A 86 -41.29 -10.29 14.21
N ARG A 87 -42.50 -10.83 14.42
CA ARG A 87 -43.51 -10.22 15.30
C ARG A 87 -42.98 -9.95 16.71
N ASP A 88 -42.20 -10.87 17.26
CA ASP A 88 -41.66 -10.79 18.63
C ASP A 88 -40.57 -9.71 18.75
N GLU A 89 -39.75 -9.51 17.71
CA GLU A 89 -38.73 -8.46 17.65
C GLU A 89 -39.37 -7.06 17.62
N LEU A 90 -40.43 -6.90 16.82
CA LEU A 90 -41.18 -5.64 16.74
C LEU A 90 -41.86 -5.29 18.06
N LEU A 91 -42.42 -6.29 18.75
CA LEU A 91 -43.00 -6.11 20.09
C LEU A 91 -41.95 -5.70 21.12
N LYS A 92 -40.76 -6.31 21.06
CA LYS A 92 -39.64 -5.97 21.94
C LYS A 92 -39.20 -4.51 21.77
N LEU A 93 -39.00 -4.07 20.53
CA LEU A 93 -38.61 -2.71 20.21
C LEU A 93 -39.64 -1.67 20.70
N LEU A 94 -40.95 -1.97 20.55
CA LEU A 94 -42.00 -1.08 21.01
C LEU A 94 -42.03 -0.92 22.54
N VAL A 95 -41.84 -2.02 23.28
CA VAL A 95 -41.83 -2.02 24.74
C VAL A 95 -40.58 -1.33 25.29
N GLU A 96 -39.41 -1.57 24.70
CA GLU A 96 -38.14 -0.94 25.13
C GLU A 96 -38.17 0.58 24.94
N ASN A 97 -38.79 1.07 23.86
CA ASN A 97 -38.87 2.50 23.59
C ASN A 97 -39.80 3.25 24.56
N GLU A 98 -40.87 2.62 25.05
CA GLU A 98 -41.75 3.26 26.04
C GLU A 98 -41.27 3.07 27.48
N GLY A 99 -40.64 1.94 27.78
CA GLY A 99 -40.02 1.68 29.08
C GLY A 99 -38.86 2.65 29.39
N GLY A 100 -38.27 3.29 28.38
CA GLY A 100 -37.21 4.29 28.52
C GLY A 100 -37.66 5.71 28.87
N SER A 101 -38.96 6.00 28.96
CA SER A 101 -39.47 7.38 29.09
C SER A 101 -40.07 7.73 30.46
N SER A 102 -39.58 7.15 31.55
CA SER A 102 -40.07 7.48 32.91
C SER A 102 -38.98 7.76 33.95
N GLY A 103 -38.79 9.05 34.28
CA GLY A 103 -38.55 9.51 35.66
C GLY A 103 -37.28 10.32 36.00
N GLY A 104 -37.45 11.61 36.33
CA GLY A 104 -36.58 12.43 37.21
C GLY A 104 -36.39 13.87 36.72
N ALA A 105 -37.20 14.88 37.08
CA ALA A 105 -37.26 15.59 38.38
C ALA A 105 -35.87 16.00 38.90
N GLY A 106 -35.44 17.25 38.66
CA GLY A 106 -34.15 17.77 39.12
C GLY A 106 -33.87 19.24 38.80
N GLU A 107 -34.85 20.14 38.93
CA GLU A 107 -34.73 21.58 38.60
C GLU A 107 -33.73 22.38 39.49
N GLU A 108 -33.03 21.73 40.43
CA GLU A 108 -31.97 22.36 41.26
C GLU A 108 -30.56 21.74 41.05
N GLN A 109 -30.40 20.62 40.34
CA GLN A 109 -29.09 19.98 40.13
C GLN A 109 -28.26 20.57 38.98
N ASP A 110 -28.91 21.32 38.08
CA ASP A 110 -28.25 21.88 36.90
C ASP A 110 -27.12 22.86 37.28
N SER A 111 -27.22 23.54 38.43
CA SER A 111 -26.19 24.47 38.89
C SER A 111 -24.86 23.77 39.24
N GLU A 112 -24.92 22.60 39.88
CA GLU A 112 -23.73 21.86 40.30
C GLU A 112 -23.05 21.20 39.10
N GLY A 113 -23.83 20.59 38.20
CA GLY A 113 -23.32 19.98 36.97
C GLY A 113 -22.64 21.01 36.05
N VAL A 114 -23.24 22.20 35.88
CA VAL A 114 -22.63 23.30 35.13
C VAL A 114 -21.35 23.82 35.80
N SER A 115 -21.31 23.88 37.14
CA SER A 115 -20.09 24.31 37.86
C SER A 115 -18.94 23.30 37.71
N LEU A 116 -19.24 22.00 37.73
CA LEU A 116 -18.26 20.94 37.49
C LEU A 116 -17.77 20.98 36.03
N ALA A 117 -18.67 21.12 35.05
CA ALA A 117 -18.29 21.19 33.65
C ALA A 117 -17.38 22.40 33.36
N LYS A 118 -17.62 23.56 33.99
CA LYS A 118 -16.73 24.73 33.90
C LYS A 118 -15.35 24.46 34.49
N ARG A 119 -15.27 23.80 35.66
CA ARG A 119 -13.99 23.40 36.26
C ARG A 119 -13.20 22.42 35.40
N VAL A 120 -13.88 21.46 34.75
CA VAL A 120 -13.23 20.54 33.79
C VAL A 120 -12.61 21.34 32.62
N LEU A 121 -13.34 22.32 32.10
CA LEU A 121 -12.83 23.19 31.03
C LEU A 121 -11.70 24.12 31.48
N GLU A 122 -11.70 24.57 32.73
CA GLU A 122 -10.62 25.39 33.31
C GLU A 122 -9.32 24.61 33.52
N LEU A 123 -9.41 23.32 33.85
CA LEU A 123 -8.24 22.45 34.05
C LEU A 123 -7.56 22.02 32.74
N GLY A 124 -8.28 22.04 31.62
CA GLY A 124 -7.71 21.81 30.29
C GLY A 124 -7.09 20.42 30.13
N GLU A 125 -5.75 20.36 30.11
CA GLU A 125 -4.93 19.16 29.90
C GLU A 125 -4.47 18.50 31.22
N ASP A 126 -4.84 19.03 32.39
CA ASP A 126 -4.51 18.40 33.68
C ASP A 126 -5.43 17.19 33.95
N HIS A 127 -5.08 16.05 33.34
CA HIS A 127 -5.84 14.80 33.43
C HIS A 127 -6.04 14.31 34.89
N CYS A 128 -5.03 14.50 35.76
CA CYS A 128 -5.13 14.12 37.17
C CYS A 128 -6.05 15.08 37.94
N GLY A 129 -5.96 16.38 37.66
CA GLY A 129 -6.84 17.40 38.24
C GLY A 129 -8.32 17.15 37.90
N ILE A 130 -8.61 16.76 36.65
CA ILE A 130 -9.98 16.54 36.17
C ILE A 130 -10.67 15.42 36.95
N LEU A 131 -10.00 14.28 37.18
CA LEU A 131 -10.57 13.15 37.92
C LEU A 131 -10.64 13.39 39.44
N SER A 132 -9.87 14.35 39.96
CA SER A 132 -9.83 14.66 41.40
C SER A 132 -10.90 15.68 41.85
N LEU A 133 -11.73 16.19 40.94
CA LEU A 133 -12.71 17.26 41.21
C LEU A 133 -13.79 16.93 42.26
N LEU A 134 -14.04 15.65 42.53
CA LEU A 134 -15.02 15.19 43.52
C LEU A 134 -14.39 14.83 44.89
N GLY A 135 -13.11 15.17 45.10
CA GLY A 135 -12.45 15.10 46.42
C GLY A 135 -11.77 13.77 46.76
N GLU A 136 -11.64 12.85 45.79
CA GLU A 136 -10.70 11.73 45.89
C GLU A 136 -9.47 12.08 45.05
N ASP A 137 -8.28 12.17 45.67
CA ASP A 137 -7.04 12.51 44.97
C ASP A 137 -6.62 11.35 44.05
N ILE A 138 -6.90 11.48 42.76
CA ILE A 138 -6.49 10.51 41.75
C ILE A 138 -5.15 10.96 41.15
N THR A 139 -4.14 10.13 41.39
CA THR A 139 -2.83 10.21 40.73
C THR A 139 -2.69 9.15 39.64
N SER A 140 -1.69 9.26 38.77
CA SER A 140 -1.33 8.24 37.77
C SER A 140 -0.96 6.87 38.35
N GLN A 141 -0.74 6.78 39.66
CA GLN A 141 -0.49 5.52 40.38
C GLN A 141 -1.77 4.88 40.97
N SER A 142 -2.92 5.55 40.83
CA SER A 142 -4.19 5.04 41.37
C SER A 142 -4.63 3.78 40.63
N SER A 143 -5.37 2.90 41.31
CA SER A 143 -5.89 1.70 40.64
C SER A 143 -6.88 2.06 39.52
N PRO A 144 -6.91 1.34 38.39
CA PRO A 144 -7.88 1.58 37.31
C PRO A 144 -9.34 1.52 37.77
N ALA A 145 -9.63 0.71 38.79
CA ALA A 145 -10.96 0.64 39.39
C ALA A 145 -11.38 1.95 40.09
N ALA A 146 -10.45 2.61 40.77
CA ALA A 146 -10.69 3.91 41.40
C ALA A 146 -10.91 5.01 40.34
N MET A 147 -10.07 5.02 39.29
CA MET A 147 -10.23 5.94 38.15
C MET A 147 -11.60 5.77 37.48
N ARG A 148 -12.00 4.52 37.20
CA ARG A 148 -13.29 4.21 36.57
C ARG A 148 -14.47 4.64 37.43
N LYS A 149 -14.37 4.47 38.76
CA LYS A 149 -15.40 4.90 39.70
C LYS A 149 -15.57 6.42 39.65
N GLN A 150 -14.48 7.19 39.68
CA GLN A 150 -14.57 8.65 39.60
C GLN A 150 -15.03 9.15 38.24
N TYR A 151 -14.53 8.57 37.15
CA TYR A 151 -15.02 8.86 35.80
C TYR A 151 -16.53 8.66 35.70
N LEU A 152 -17.08 7.56 36.22
CA LEU A 152 -18.53 7.31 36.20
C LEU A 152 -19.33 8.32 37.04
N LEU A 153 -18.78 8.76 38.18
CA LEU A 153 -19.43 9.77 39.02
C LEU A 153 -19.47 11.14 38.35
N ILE A 154 -18.36 11.57 37.75
CA ILE A 154 -18.27 12.87 37.07
C ILE A 154 -19.10 12.85 35.78
N SER A 155 -18.98 11.81 34.95
CA SER A 155 -19.71 11.67 33.67
C SER A 155 -21.22 11.70 33.86
N GLN A 156 -21.74 11.08 34.92
CA GLN A 156 -23.17 11.15 35.26
C GLN A 156 -23.66 12.55 35.62
N LYS A 157 -22.78 13.45 36.09
CA LYS A 157 -23.12 14.85 36.42
C LYS A 157 -22.93 15.81 35.25
N ILE A 158 -21.95 15.55 34.37
CA ILE A 158 -21.61 16.46 33.25
C ILE A 158 -22.13 15.98 31.88
N HIS A 159 -22.89 14.89 31.81
CA HIS A 159 -23.40 14.33 30.56
C HIS A 159 -24.21 15.39 29.77
N PRO A 160 -23.98 15.56 28.44
CA PRO A 160 -24.64 16.59 27.64
C PRO A 160 -26.17 16.49 27.68
N ASP A 161 -26.72 15.27 27.73
CA ASP A 161 -28.18 15.08 27.84
C ASP A 161 -28.79 15.63 29.12
N LYS A 162 -28.02 15.70 30.21
CA LYS A 162 -28.49 16.26 31.49
C LYS A 162 -28.27 17.76 31.58
N LEU A 163 -27.38 18.33 30.76
CA LEU A 163 -27.05 19.76 30.77
C LEU A 163 -27.35 20.42 29.41
N PRO A 164 -28.59 20.34 28.88
CA PRO A 164 -28.91 20.88 27.56
C PRO A 164 -28.73 22.41 27.49
N SER A 165 -28.80 23.10 28.64
CA SER A 165 -28.62 24.55 28.73
C SER A 165 -27.15 25.00 28.63
N PHE A 166 -26.18 24.09 28.80
CA PHE A 166 -24.75 24.42 28.75
C PHE A 166 -24.14 23.93 27.44
N ALA A 167 -23.99 24.84 26.47
CA ALA A 167 -23.52 24.52 25.12
C ALA A 167 -22.11 23.86 25.07
N GLN A 168 -21.31 24.03 26.12
CA GLN A 168 -19.97 23.44 26.23
C GLN A 168 -19.94 22.11 27.00
N ALA A 169 -21.10 21.56 27.40
CA ALA A 169 -21.17 20.28 28.13
C ALA A 169 -20.50 19.13 27.34
N THR A 170 -20.71 19.08 26.02
CA THR A 170 -20.08 18.09 25.15
C THR A 170 -18.55 18.19 25.17
N LYS A 171 -18.00 19.41 25.16
CA LYS A 171 -16.56 19.64 25.20
C LYS A 171 -15.97 19.25 26.56
N ALA A 172 -16.64 19.60 27.65
CA ALA A 172 -16.24 19.17 28.99
C ALA A 172 -16.27 17.64 29.14
N PHE A 173 -17.28 16.99 28.56
CA PHE A 173 -17.39 15.53 28.56
C PHE A 173 -16.26 14.87 27.76
N GLN A 174 -15.93 15.41 26.58
CA GLN A 174 -14.81 14.92 25.76
C GLN A 174 -13.47 15.02 26.51
N LEU A 175 -13.19 16.15 27.20
CA LEU A 175 -11.98 16.28 28.02
C LEU A 175 -11.93 15.29 29.18
N LEU A 176 -13.08 15.00 29.81
CA LEU A 176 -13.15 13.97 30.85
C LEU A 176 -12.84 12.56 30.31
N VAL A 177 -13.33 12.23 29.11
CA VAL A 177 -13.06 10.94 28.45
C VAL A 177 -11.56 10.84 28.11
N CYS A 178 -10.99 11.86 27.46
CA CYS A 178 -9.56 11.90 27.15
C CYS A 178 -8.69 11.75 28.41
N ALA A 179 -9.03 12.46 29.50
CA ALA A 179 -8.30 12.35 30.76
C ALA A 179 -8.35 10.93 31.36
N TYR A 180 -9.49 10.24 31.25
CA TYR A 180 -9.63 8.87 31.72
C TYR A 180 -8.85 7.88 30.85
N ASP A 181 -8.89 8.02 29.53
CA ASP A 181 -8.20 7.13 28.60
C ASP A 181 -6.67 7.29 28.73
N ALA A 182 -6.16 8.53 28.81
CA ALA A 182 -4.75 8.82 29.02
C ALA A 182 -4.19 8.24 30.33
N LEU A 183 -5.00 8.17 31.39
CA LEU A 183 -4.57 7.63 32.68
C LEU A 183 -4.74 6.10 32.79
N THR A 184 -5.70 5.52 32.06
CA THR A 184 -5.95 4.07 32.14
C THR A 184 -5.21 3.26 31.09
N GLN A 185 -4.81 3.87 29.98
CA GLN A 185 -4.05 3.23 28.90
C GLN A 185 -2.87 4.09 28.46
N PRO A 186 -1.90 4.38 29.35
CA PRO A 186 -0.77 5.26 29.02
C PRO A 186 0.09 4.72 27.86
N ASP A 187 0.09 3.39 27.67
CA ASP A 187 0.82 2.75 26.57
C ASP A 187 0.09 2.86 25.22
N MET A 188 -1.25 2.96 25.22
CA MET A 188 -2.03 3.15 24.00
C MET A 188 -2.04 4.62 23.59
N THR A 189 -2.16 5.56 24.52
CA THR A 189 -2.14 6.99 24.17
C THR A 189 -0.75 7.47 23.77
N LYS A 190 0.32 6.91 24.34
CA LYS A 190 1.67 7.15 23.82
C LYS A 190 1.90 6.50 22.48
N ALA A 191 1.37 5.30 22.27
CA ALA A 191 1.43 4.66 20.96
C ALA A 191 0.59 5.45 19.93
N GLU A 192 -0.56 6.01 20.29
CA GLU A 192 -1.40 6.84 19.42
C GLU A 192 -0.83 8.25 19.22
N GLU A 193 -0.13 8.85 20.19
CA GLU A 193 0.59 10.11 20.01
C GLU A 193 1.89 9.91 19.20
N GLU A 194 2.63 8.82 19.44
CA GLU A 194 3.76 8.42 18.59
C GLU A 194 3.27 8.01 17.20
N GLU A 195 2.10 7.36 17.07
CA GLU A 195 1.46 6.99 15.80
C GLU A 195 0.78 8.19 15.14
N GLU A 196 0.33 9.25 15.85
CA GLU A 196 -0.12 10.52 15.27
C GLU A 196 1.07 11.42 14.88
N GLU A 197 2.19 11.43 15.61
CA GLU A 197 3.42 12.08 15.15
C GLU A 197 4.01 11.32 13.96
N GLU A 198 4.02 9.98 14.01
CA GLU A 198 4.37 9.12 12.88
C GLU A 198 3.32 9.22 11.76
N GLU A 199 2.02 9.43 12.00
CA GLU A 199 0.96 9.67 11.01
C GLU A 199 0.87 11.14 10.58
N GLU A 200 1.50 12.11 11.21
CA GLU A 200 1.68 13.45 10.64
C GLU A 200 2.95 13.48 9.78
N GLU A 201 3.97 12.70 10.15
CA GLU A 201 5.10 12.35 9.27
C GLU A 201 4.68 11.37 8.15
N GLU A 202 3.71 10.49 8.41
CA GLU A 202 3.16 9.48 7.49
C GLU A 202 1.85 9.90 6.82
N ALA A 203 1.10 10.93 7.20
CA ALA A 203 0.02 11.44 6.36
C ALA A 203 0.60 12.15 5.12
N CYS A 204 1.89 12.48 5.17
CA CYS A 204 2.71 12.77 4.00
C CYS A 204 3.24 11.51 3.26
N THR A 205 3.20 10.29 3.83
CA THR A 205 3.79 9.07 3.22
C THR A 205 2.90 7.79 3.15
N ALA A 206 1.96 7.51 4.05
CA ALA A 206 1.10 6.34 4.14
C ALA A 206 -0.29 6.52 3.50
N VAL A 207 -0.41 5.98 2.28
CA VAL A 207 -1.56 5.13 1.96
C VAL A 207 -0.95 3.74 1.81
N ALA A 208 -1.43 2.80 2.62
CA ALA A 208 -0.95 1.44 2.75
C ALA A 208 -0.61 0.75 1.40
N PRO A 209 0.40 -0.14 1.38
CA PRO A 209 1.10 -0.61 0.19
C PRO A 209 0.22 -1.47 -0.71
N ALA A 210 0.12 -1.09 -1.98
CA ALA A 210 -0.51 -1.87 -3.05
C ALA A 210 0.52 -2.70 -3.85
N PHE A 211 0.80 -3.94 -3.45
CA PHE A 211 1.69 -4.90 -4.10
C PHE A 211 1.00 -5.74 -5.21
N SER A 212 1.45 -5.64 -6.46
CA SER A 212 0.96 -6.45 -7.61
C SER A 212 -0.41 -6.07 -8.17
N THR A 213 -0.36 -5.28 -9.24
CA THR A 213 -1.45 -5.18 -10.23
C THR A 213 -0.96 -5.80 -11.55
N LEU A 214 -1.33 -7.05 -11.79
CA LEU A 214 -2.00 -7.28 -13.07
C LEU A 214 -3.39 -6.67 -12.90
N PRO A 215 -3.89 -5.82 -13.81
CA PRO A 215 -5.31 -5.49 -13.84
C PRO A 215 -6.05 -6.77 -14.21
N VAL A 216 -6.22 -7.67 -13.25
CA VAL A 216 -7.23 -8.71 -13.36
C VAL A 216 -8.53 -7.98 -13.06
N THR A 217 -9.09 -7.36 -14.10
CA THR A 217 -10.52 -7.06 -14.12
C THR A 217 -11.23 -8.41 -14.15
N ALA A 218 -11.27 -9.09 -13.00
CA ALA A 218 -12.15 -10.23 -12.80
C ALA A 218 -13.56 -9.67 -12.77
N SER A 219 -14.17 -9.53 -13.95
CA SER A 219 -15.58 -9.14 -14.12
C SER A 219 -16.54 -10.23 -13.65
N ASP A 220 -16.06 -11.37 -13.19
CA ASP A 220 -16.86 -12.59 -13.06
C ASP A 220 -17.45 -12.83 -11.66
N GLY A 221 -17.66 -11.78 -10.87
CA GLY A 221 -18.35 -11.97 -9.59
C GLY A 221 -18.95 -10.71 -9.01
N ASP A 222 -20.18 -10.36 -9.41
CA ASP A 222 -21.24 -9.58 -8.74
C ASP A 222 -20.88 -8.30 -7.94
N CYS A 223 -19.62 -7.91 -7.85
CA CYS A 223 -19.14 -6.78 -7.10
C CYS A 223 -19.04 -5.61 -8.07
N THR A 224 -20.05 -4.76 -8.09
CA THR A 224 -20.10 -3.53 -8.91
C THR A 224 -19.09 -2.46 -8.48
N CYS A 225 -18.15 -2.80 -7.58
CA CYS A 225 -17.12 -1.89 -7.11
C CYS A 225 -15.96 -1.88 -8.11
N SER A 226 -15.77 -0.79 -8.83
CA SER A 226 -14.67 -0.61 -9.80
C SER A 226 -13.28 -0.41 -9.17
N LYS A 227 -13.12 -0.69 -7.87
CA LYS A 227 -11.83 -0.54 -7.20
C LYS A 227 -10.91 -1.69 -7.62
N GLN A 228 -9.68 -1.33 -7.99
CA GLN A 228 -8.64 -2.30 -8.25
C GLN A 228 -8.28 -3.00 -6.93
N PHE A 229 -8.23 -4.33 -6.99
CA PHE A 229 -7.78 -5.17 -5.89
C PHE A 229 -6.38 -5.66 -6.15
N GLU A 230 -5.65 -5.78 -5.06
CA GLU A 230 -4.32 -6.29 -5.03
C GLU A 230 -4.35 -7.81 -4.83
N TYR A 231 -3.64 -8.55 -5.69
CA TYR A 231 -3.60 -10.02 -5.62
C TYR A 231 -2.22 -10.52 -5.22
N ASN A 232 -2.16 -11.21 -4.09
CA ASN A 232 -1.01 -12.01 -3.69
C ASN A 232 -1.28 -13.50 -4.00
N PRO A 233 -0.45 -14.18 -4.81
CA PRO A 233 -0.59 -15.61 -5.10
C PRO A 233 -0.68 -16.50 -3.84
N ASP A 234 -0.07 -16.07 -2.73
CA ASP A 234 -0.09 -16.81 -1.47
C ASP A 234 -1.50 -16.83 -0.83
N LEU A 235 -2.36 -15.87 -1.18
CA LEU A 235 -3.76 -15.76 -0.70
C LEU A 235 -4.75 -16.51 -1.61
N TYR A 236 -4.27 -17.36 -2.51
CA TYR A 236 -5.10 -18.09 -3.46
C TYR A 236 -6.23 -18.91 -2.80
N HIS A 237 -5.96 -19.50 -1.64
CA HIS A 237 -6.93 -20.31 -0.89
C HIS A 237 -7.87 -19.49 0.00
N ASP A 238 -7.59 -18.20 0.16
CA ASP A 238 -8.32 -17.33 1.06
C ASP A 238 -9.44 -16.60 0.33
N LYS A 239 -10.59 -16.47 1.02
CA LYS A 239 -11.71 -15.65 0.54
C LYS A 239 -11.46 -14.21 0.96
N ILE A 240 -11.09 -13.37 0.02
CA ILE A 240 -10.82 -11.94 0.26
C ILE A 240 -12.15 -11.19 0.29
N VAL A 241 -12.30 -10.32 1.29
CA VAL A 241 -13.46 -9.42 1.41
C VAL A 241 -13.22 -8.17 0.58
N CYS A 242 -14.22 -7.73 -0.19
CA CYS A 242 -14.16 -6.47 -0.91
C CYS A 242 -13.93 -5.30 0.06
N GLY A 243 -12.77 -4.64 0.00
CA GLY A 243 -12.42 -3.49 0.85
C GLY A 243 -13.18 -2.18 0.56
N ASN A 244 -14.30 -2.24 -0.17
CA ASN A 244 -15.10 -1.04 -0.42
C ASN A 244 -16.05 -0.75 0.75
N LYS A 245 -16.14 0.52 1.20
CA LYS A 245 -17.06 0.91 2.28
C LYS A 245 -18.49 0.56 1.87
N GLY A 246 -19.10 -0.42 2.54
CA GLY A 246 -20.45 -0.92 2.25
C GLY A 246 -20.53 -2.18 1.38
N CYS A 247 -19.40 -2.75 0.94
CA CYS A 247 -19.39 -4.04 0.26
C CYS A 247 -18.85 -5.12 1.20
N SER A 248 -19.69 -6.10 1.57
CA SER A 248 -19.29 -7.26 2.38
C SER A 248 -19.09 -8.53 1.56
N LYS A 249 -19.06 -8.41 0.23
CA LYS A 249 -18.91 -9.55 -0.68
C LYS A 249 -17.52 -10.13 -0.55
N LYS A 250 -17.45 -11.46 -0.47
CA LYS A 250 -16.19 -12.22 -0.49
C LYS A 250 -16.01 -12.82 -1.87
N PHE A 251 -14.82 -12.70 -2.42
CA PHE A 251 -14.44 -13.38 -3.65
C PHE A 251 -13.22 -14.26 -3.38
N GLY A 252 -13.03 -15.27 -4.22
CA GLY A 252 -11.89 -16.18 -4.15
C GLY A 252 -11.40 -16.46 -5.56
N PHE A 253 -10.20 -17.01 -5.66
CA PHE A 253 -9.59 -17.31 -6.94
C PHE A 253 -9.75 -18.80 -7.25
N MET A 254 -9.92 -19.13 -8.53
CA MET A 254 -9.86 -20.52 -9.02
C MET A 254 -8.55 -20.74 -9.76
N LEU A 255 -7.82 -21.77 -9.36
CA LEU A 255 -6.55 -22.17 -9.95
C LEU A 255 -6.88 -23.06 -11.13
N TYR A 256 -6.52 -22.57 -12.31
CA TYR A 256 -6.52 -23.37 -13.50
C TYR A 256 -5.13 -23.98 -13.65
N ASN A 257 -5.06 -25.30 -13.66
CA ASN A 257 -3.84 -26.01 -13.98
C ASN A 257 -3.50 -25.75 -15.45
N VAL A 258 -2.46 -24.96 -15.68
CA VAL A 258 -1.94 -24.67 -17.02
C VAL A 258 -1.06 -25.84 -17.46
N SER A 259 -1.16 -26.27 -18.72
CA SER A 259 -0.30 -27.33 -19.26
C SER A 259 1.18 -26.93 -19.18
N GLU A 260 2.08 -27.91 -19.03
CA GLU A 260 3.53 -27.64 -18.93
C GLU A 260 4.06 -26.84 -20.13
N THR A 261 3.58 -27.15 -21.34
CA THR A 261 3.92 -26.41 -22.56
C THR A 261 3.50 -24.95 -22.46
N ARG A 262 2.29 -24.66 -21.97
CA ARG A 262 1.83 -23.28 -21.82
C ARG A 262 2.53 -22.57 -20.67
N MET A 263 2.88 -23.27 -19.59
CA MET A 263 3.72 -22.71 -18.51
C MET A 263 5.12 -22.34 -19.02
N LYS A 264 5.72 -23.16 -19.88
CA LYS A 264 7.00 -22.85 -20.52
C LYS A 264 6.89 -21.59 -21.39
N GLN A 265 5.87 -21.52 -22.25
CA GLN A 265 5.60 -20.32 -23.05
C GLN A 265 5.38 -19.08 -22.17
N LEU A 266 4.62 -19.21 -21.09
CA LEU A 266 4.36 -18.10 -20.17
C LEU A 266 5.64 -17.60 -19.49
N ARG A 267 6.56 -18.50 -19.12
CA ARG A 267 7.89 -18.11 -18.59
C ARG A 267 8.72 -17.38 -19.64
N GLU A 268 8.71 -17.83 -20.89
CA GLU A 268 9.40 -17.15 -21.99
C GLU A 268 8.79 -15.77 -22.29
N GLU A 269 7.45 -15.67 -22.31
CA GLU A 269 6.71 -14.41 -22.46
C GLU A 269 7.03 -13.41 -21.33
N LEU A 270 7.03 -13.88 -20.06
CA LEU A 270 7.36 -13.05 -18.91
C LEU A 270 8.83 -12.60 -18.91
N LYS A 271 9.76 -13.50 -19.25
CA LYS A 271 11.19 -13.16 -19.40
C LYS A 271 11.36 -12.09 -20.48
N ALA A 272 10.77 -12.27 -21.65
CA ALA A 272 10.82 -11.28 -22.74
C ALA A 272 10.18 -9.93 -22.36
N ALA A 273 9.07 -9.94 -21.61
CA ALA A 273 8.43 -8.73 -21.11
C ALA A 273 9.31 -7.98 -20.10
N GLN A 274 9.97 -8.70 -19.19
CA GLN A 274 10.91 -8.13 -18.22
C GLN A 274 12.16 -7.55 -18.91
N GLU A 275 12.73 -8.26 -19.89
CA GLU A 275 13.83 -7.76 -20.72
C GLU A 275 13.42 -6.48 -21.47
N LYS A 276 12.22 -6.44 -22.05
CA LYS A 276 11.67 -5.24 -22.72
C LYS A 276 11.49 -4.08 -21.73
N ARG A 277 11.04 -4.34 -20.51
CA ARG A 277 10.88 -3.32 -19.45
C ARG A 277 12.23 -2.72 -19.04
N LEU A 278 13.22 -3.56 -18.77
CA LEU A 278 14.58 -3.12 -18.42
C LEU A 278 15.21 -2.30 -19.56
N LYS A 279 15.03 -2.73 -20.81
CA LYS A 279 15.49 -1.97 -21.98
C LYS A 279 14.82 -0.59 -22.05
N LYS A 280 13.50 -0.50 -21.82
CA LYS A 280 12.78 0.77 -21.79
C LYS A 280 13.32 1.68 -20.68
N GLN A 281 13.47 1.15 -19.46
CA GLN A 281 14.00 1.90 -18.32
C GLN A 281 15.39 2.44 -18.62
N GLU A 282 16.30 1.61 -19.14
CA GLU A 282 17.64 2.04 -19.52
C GLU A 282 17.64 3.12 -20.62
N THR A 283 16.75 3.01 -21.62
CA THR A 283 16.65 4.07 -22.64
C THR A 283 16.18 5.39 -22.05
N LEU A 284 15.29 5.36 -21.05
CA LEU A 284 14.86 6.54 -20.30
C LEU A 284 16.00 7.07 -19.45
N ASP A 285 16.69 6.23 -18.69
CA ASP A 285 17.84 6.61 -17.87
C ASP A 285 18.95 7.23 -18.72
N ARG A 286 19.22 6.69 -19.92
CA ARG A 286 20.17 7.26 -20.87
C ARG A 286 19.69 8.59 -21.45
N ARG A 287 18.38 8.79 -21.64
CA ARG A 287 17.83 10.10 -22.02
C ARG A 287 18.00 11.09 -20.86
N HIS A 288 17.70 10.68 -19.63
CA HIS A 288 17.89 11.49 -18.42
C HIS A 288 19.36 11.85 -18.18
N ALA A 289 20.29 10.90 -18.33
CA ALA A 289 21.73 11.14 -18.18
C ALA A 289 22.24 12.14 -19.23
N ARG A 290 21.83 12.00 -20.49
CA ARG A 290 22.19 12.96 -21.55
C ARG A 290 21.58 14.34 -21.33
N ALA A 291 20.35 14.42 -20.81
CA ALA A 291 19.75 15.69 -20.43
C ALA A 291 20.59 16.36 -19.32
N LYS A 292 20.97 15.59 -18.30
CA LYS A 292 21.81 16.05 -17.19
C LYS A 292 23.20 16.52 -17.66
N GLU A 293 23.88 15.78 -18.53
CA GLU A 293 25.21 16.14 -19.06
C GLU A 293 25.19 17.39 -19.93
N LYS A 294 24.12 17.61 -20.70
CA LYS A 294 23.98 18.80 -21.54
C LYS A 294 23.77 20.09 -20.75
N GLY A 295 23.80 20.06 -19.43
CA GLY A 295 23.43 21.21 -18.60
C GLY A 295 21.95 21.57 -18.73
N ILE A 296 21.14 20.73 -19.40
CA ILE A 296 19.69 20.63 -19.18
C ILE A 296 19.50 19.81 -17.90
N SER A 297 20.34 20.08 -16.90
CA SER A 297 20.10 19.62 -15.55
C SER A 297 18.90 20.41 -15.07
N VAL A 298 17.82 19.68 -14.80
CA VAL A 298 16.61 20.07 -14.08
C VAL A 298 16.95 20.38 -12.61
N SER A 299 17.97 21.21 -12.44
CA SER A 299 18.31 22.01 -11.28
C SER A 299 18.61 23.42 -11.77
N VAL A 300 17.90 23.84 -12.82
CA VAL A 300 17.53 25.22 -13.02
C VAL A 300 16.99 25.64 -11.66
N GLY A 301 17.71 26.51 -10.93
CA GLY A 301 17.30 26.90 -9.58
C GLY A 301 15.82 27.28 -9.60
N GLU A 302 15.11 27.09 -8.49
CA GLU A 302 13.65 27.32 -8.45
C GLU A 302 13.25 28.68 -9.07
N ASP A 303 14.13 29.68 -8.95
CA ASP A 303 14.04 31.00 -9.56
C ASP A 303 14.10 31.03 -11.10
N GLU A 304 14.96 30.24 -11.72
CA GLU A 304 15.04 30.17 -13.18
C GLU A 304 13.89 29.33 -13.76
N GLU A 305 13.44 28.27 -13.08
CA GLU A 305 12.25 27.50 -13.48
C GLU A 305 11.02 28.42 -13.46
N LEU A 306 10.93 29.26 -12.42
CA LEU A 306 9.89 30.28 -12.31
C LEU A 306 9.96 31.31 -13.45
N LYS A 307 11.16 31.79 -13.80
CA LYS A 307 11.34 32.74 -14.93
C LYS A 307 10.92 32.13 -16.27
N GLU A 308 11.26 30.87 -16.52
CA GLU A 308 10.84 30.17 -17.73
C GLU A 308 9.32 29.97 -17.75
N GLN A 309 8.72 29.56 -16.63
CA GLN A 309 7.27 29.45 -16.52
C GLN A 309 6.56 30.81 -16.71
N ILE A 310 7.14 31.90 -16.22
CA ILE A 310 6.61 33.25 -16.45
C ILE A 310 6.63 33.58 -17.94
N LYS A 311 7.75 33.35 -18.64
CA LYS A 311 7.84 33.54 -20.09
C LYS A 311 6.87 32.66 -20.86
N SER A 312 6.71 31.39 -20.48
CA SER A 312 5.75 30.49 -21.09
C SER A 312 4.30 30.94 -20.88
N PHE A 313 3.98 31.49 -19.70
CA PHE A 313 2.67 32.10 -19.43
C PHE A 313 2.45 33.38 -20.25
N GLU A 314 3.47 34.24 -20.38
CA GLU A 314 3.42 35.45 -21.23
C GLU A 314 3.16 35.13 -22.71
N HIS A 315 3.67 34.01 -23.20
CA HIS A 315 3.46 33.53 -24.57
C HIS A 315 2.21 32.65 -24.74
N GLY A 316 1.37 32.52 -23.72
CA GLY A 316 0.14 31.72 -23.77
C GLY A 316 0.37 30.20 -23.87
N LEU A 317 1.59 29.72 -23.63
CA LEU A 317 1.90 28.28 -23.59
C LEU A 317 1.43 27.62 -22.29
N LEU A 318 1.34 28.41 -21.21
CA LEU A 318 0.76 27.99 -19.94
C LEU A 318 -0.56 28.73 -19.70
N ASN A 319 -1.58 27.99 -19.30
CA ASN A 319 -2.89 28.56 -18.95
C ASN A 319 -2.96 29.02 -17.49
N GLU A 320 -1.97 28.71 -16.66
CA GLU A 320 -1.94 29.04 -15.23
C GLU A 320 -0.76 29.96 -14.90
N CYS A 321 -1.04 31.05 -14.19
CA CYS A 321 -0.02 31.98 -13.71
C CYS A 321 0.89 31.26 -12.69
N PRO A 322 2.21 31.22 -12.90
CA PRO A 322 3.13 30.46 -12.05
C PRO A 322 3.37 31.09 -10.67
N LYS A 323 2.91 32.33 -10.45
CA LYS A 323 2.98 32.99 -9.14
C LYS A 323 1.78 32.64 -8.25
N CYS A 324 0.57 32.81 -8.76
CA CYS A 324 -0.66 32.78 -7.95
C CYS A 324 -1.70 31.73 -8.41
N GLY A 325 -1.44 31.01 -9.50
CA GLY A 325 -2.33 29.98 -10.05
C GLY A 325 -3.59 30.50 -10.77
N TRP A 326 -3.64 31.79 -11.13
CA TRP A 326 -4.75 32.34 -11.92
C TRP A 326 -4.82 31.72 -13.32
N LYS A 327 -6.03 31.42 -13.80
CA LYS A 327 -6.26 30.73 -15.08
C LYS A 327 -6.63 31.72 -16.19
N LEU A 328 -5.84 31.76 -17.25
CA LEU A 328 -6.13 32.48 -18.49
C LEU A 328 -7.21 31.71 -19.28
N LYS A 329 -8.27 32.36 -19.76
CA LYS A 329 -9.23 31.70 -20.64
C LYS A 329 -8.68 31.70 -22.06
N LYS A 330 -9.07 30.71 -22.87
CA LYS A 330 -8.62 30.57 -24.28
C LYS A 330 -8.89 31.79 -25.19
N ARG A 331 -9.71 32.75 -24.76
CA ARG A 331 -10.03 33.98 -25.52
C ARG A 331 -9.21 35.19 -25.09
N ASP A 332 -8.52 35.08 -23.96
CA ASP A 332 -7.77 36.16 -23.35
C ASP A 332 -6.39 36.18 -24.03
N GLY A 333 -6.00 37.34 -24.56
CA GLY A 333 -4.75 37.48 -25.35
C GLY A 333 -3.49 37.50 -24.49
N GLU A 334 -2.31 37.46 -25.13
CA GLU A 334 -1.01 37.63 -24.46
C GLU A 334 -0.91 38.92 -23.62
N GLU A 335 -1.68 39.95 -23.98
CA GLU A 335 -1.73 41.23 -23.27
C GLU A 335 -2.32 41.08 -21.87
N GLU A 336 -3.41 40.31 -21.71
CA GLU A 336 -4.04 40.07 -20.40
C GLU A 336 -3.12 39.27 -19.46
N ALA A 337 -2.35 38.33 -20.00
CA ALA A 337 -1.35 37.59 -19.24
C ALA A 337 -0.24 38.51 -18.69
N LYS A 338 0.23 39.46 -19.51
CA LYS A 338 1.25 40.45 -19.11
C LYS A 338 0.70 41.46 -18.10
N GLU A 339 -0.54 41.92 -18.26
CA GLU A 339 -1.21 42.79 -17.29
C GLU A 339 -1.37 42.09 -15.95
N HIS A 340 -1.85 40.85 -15.95
CA HIS A 340 -1.97 40.05 -14.74
C HIS A 340 -0.63 39.88 -14.03
N LEU A 341 0.46 39.58 -14.74
CA LEU A 341 1.79 39.40 -14.12
C LEU A 341 2.33 40.67 -13.44
N LYS A 342 1.97 41.86 -13.95
CA LYS A 342 2.34 43.14 -13.33
C LYS A 342 1.53 43.41 -12.05
N GLU A 343 0.26 43.01 -12.05
CA GLU A 343 -0.66 43.22 -10.92
C GLU A 343 -0.64 42.09 -9.88
N CYS A 344 0.00 40.96 -10.19
CA CYS A 344 0.08 39.77 -9.35
C CYS A 344 1.05 39.97 -8.16
N ASN A 345 0.59 40.70 -7.15
CA ASN A 345 1.27 40.96 -5.87
C ASN A 345 0.43 40.51 -4.66
N ASP A 346 -0.53 39.61 -4.85
CA ASP A 346 -1.36 39.07 -3.77
C ASP A 346 -0.61 37.95 -3.05
N ASP A 347 0.14 38.31 -1.99
CA ASP A 347 0.98 37.41 -1.20
C ASP A 347 0.21 36.17 -0.71
N LYS A 348 -1.08 36.32 -0.38
CA LYS A 348 -1.90 35.19 0.10
C LYS A 348 -2.13 34.17 -1.00
N LYS A 349 -2.44 34.62 -2.23
CA LYS A 349 -2.62 33.73 -3.37
C LYS A 349 -1.30 33.10 -3.81
N ILE A 350 -0.20 33.85 -3.74
CA ILE A 350 1.14 33.33 -4.04
C ILE A 350 1.51 32.20 -3.08
N MET A 351 1.37 32.44 -1.77
CA MET A 351 1.65 31.42 -0.74
C MET A 351 0.73 30.20 -0.87
N ALA A 352 -0.56 30.41 -1.14
CA ALA A 352 -1.51 29.31 -1.36
C ALA A 352 -1.14 28.45 -2.58
N TYR A 353 -0.73 29.08 -3.68
CA TYR A 353 -0.31 28.39 -4.89
C TYR A 353 1.01 27.62 -4.68
N GLN A 354 2.00 28.23 -4.03
CA GLN A 354 3.25 27.55 -3.68
C GLN A 354 3.01 26.34 -2.78
N ARG A 355 2.14 26.46 -1.76
CA ARG A 355 1.74 25.33 -0.93
C ARG A 355 1.10 24.22 -1.76
N ARG A 356 0.18 24.56 -2.68
CA ARG A 356 -0.43 23.58 -3.59
C ARG A 356 0.60 22.90 -4.50
N LYS A 357 1.57 23.65 -5.04
CA LYS A 357 2.65 23.11 -5.90
C LYS A 357 3.57 22.18 -5.12
N ARG A 358 3.89 22.50 -3.85
CA ARG A 358 4.66 21.61 -2.96
C ARG A 358 3.93 20.31 -2.69
N VAL A 359 2.67 20.38 -2.26
CA VAL A 359 1.83 19.19 -2.03
C VAL A 359 1.71 18.35 -3.32
N GLN A 360 1.53 18.98 -4.48
CA GLN A 360 1.51 18.25 -5.75
C GLN A 360 2.84 17.53 -6.03
N LYS A 361 3.98 18.22 -5.91
CA LYS A 361 5.31 17.62 -6.07
C LYS A 361 5.54 16.47 -5.09
N GLU A 362 5.19 16.64 -3.81
CA GLU A 362 5.27 15.60 -2.79
C GLU A 362 4.39 14.39 -3.14
N THR A 363 3.14 14.61 -3.57
CA THR A 363 2.26 13.51 -3.98
C THR A 363 2.76 12.79 -5.23
N GLU A 364 3.39 13.48 -6.18
CA GLU A 364 3.99 12.88 -7.37
C GLU A 364 5.24 12.08 -7.03
N LEU A 365 6.11 12.60 -6.16
CA LEU A 365 7.27 11.88 -5.63
C LEU A 365 6.85 10.65 -4.82
N ALA A 366 5.82 10.77 -3.99
CA ALA A 366 5.24 9.65 -3.25
C ALA A 366 4.67 8.59 -4.20
N LYS A 367 3.92 9.00 -5.24
CA LYS A 367 3.42 8.07 -6.28
C LYS A 367 4.56 7.41 -7.05
N ALA A 368 5.62 8.15 -7.39
CA ALA A 368 6.78 7.61 -8.10
C ALA A 368 7.57 6.61 -7.22
N SER A 369 7.75 6.93 -5.93
CA SER A 369 8.36 6.04 -4.94
C SER A 369 7.56 4.75 -4.77
N ARG A 370 6.23 4.86 -4.58
CA ARG A 370 5.33 3.70 -4.49
C ARG A 370 5.36 2.84 -5.74
N ARG A 371 5.34 3.47 -6.93
CA ARG A 371 5.51 2.76 -8.19
C ARG A 371 6.83 2.00 -8.21
N GLY A 372 7.95 2.66 -7.86
CA GLY A 372 9.27 2.04 -7.77
C GLY A 372 9.30 0.81 -6.87
N GLN A 373 8.77 0.92 -5.65
CA GLN A 373 8.63 -0.20 -4.72
C GLN A 373 7.80 -1.34 -5.32
N GLN A 374 6.67 -1.02 -5.98
CA GLN A 374 5.85 -2.02 -6.65
C GLN A 374 6.60 -2.71 -7.79
N GLU A 375 7.40 -1.98 -8.58
CA GLU A 375 8.22 -2.56 -9.64
C GLU A 375 9.26 -3.52 -9.07
N GLU A 376 9.86 -3.19 -7.92
CA GLU A 376 10.77 -4.11 -7.23
C GLU A 376 10.06 -5.42 -6.93
N VAL A 377 8.94 -5.38 -6.23
CA VAL A 377 8.19 -6.59 -5.85
C VAL A 377 7.84 -7.44 -7.05
N VAL A 378 7.32 -6.82 -8.11
CA VAL A 378 6.97 -7.52 -9.34
C VAL A 378 8.20 -8.18 -9.95
N ASN A 379 9.36 -7.51 -9.96
CA ASN A 379 10.61 -8.08 -10.45
C ASN A 379 11.06 -9.28 -9.60
N LEU A 380 10.92 -9.22 -8.27
CA LEU A 380 11.28 -10.34 -7.38
C LEU A 380 10.35 -11.53 -7.59
N ARG A 381 9.04 -11.31 -7.63
CA ARG A 381 8.03 -12.36 -7.86
C ARG A 381 8.16 -12.98 -9.25
N THR A 382 8.47 -12.18 -10.26
CA THR A 382 8.74 -12.68 -11.62
C THR A 382 9.98 -13.59 -11.61
N TRP A 383 11.05 -13.19 -10.91
CA TRP A 383 12.24 -14.03 -10.76
C TRP A 383 11.96 -15.34 -10.01
N GLU A 384 11.18 -15.30 -8.92
CA GLU A 384 10.72 -16.51 -8.21
C GLU A 384 9.91 -17.42 -9.13
N PHE A 385 8.98 -16.86 -9.91
CA PHE A 385 8.15 -17.59 -10.87
C PHE A 385 8.97 -18.27 -11.99
N LEU A 386 10.06 -17.62 -12.42
CA LEU A 386 11.04 -18.19 -13.33
C LEU A 386 11.94 -19.25 -12.68
N GLY A 387 11.61 -19.72 -11.49
CA GLY A 387 12.31 -20.80 -10.78
C GLY A 387 13.43 -20.31 -9.86
N ALA A 388 13.51 -18.99 -9.60
CA ALA A 388 14.58 -18.38 -8.82
C ALA A 388 15.98 -18.79 -9.32
N GLU A 389 16.13 -19.01 -10.63
CA GLU A 389 17.36 -19.53 -11.23
C GLU A 389 18.49 -18.48 -11.17
N ASN A 390 19.73 -18.94 -11.07
CA ASN A 390 20.92 -18.09 -11.03
C ASN A 390 21.02 -17.21 -12.28
N GLU A 391 20.63 -17.75 -13.42
CA GLU A 391 20.69 -17.13 -14.75
C GLU A 391 19.81 -15.89 -14.88
N ASN A 392 18.80 -15.76 -14.02
CA ASN A 392 17.85 -14.66 -14.04
C ASN A 392 18.19 -13.58 -12.97
N LEU A 393 19.25 -13.77 -12.17
CA LEU A 393 19.66 -12.82 -11.11
C LEU A 393 20.03 -11.43 -11.65
N TRP A 394 20.51 -11.35 -12.90
CA TRP A 394 20.87 -10.07 -13.50
C TRP A 394 19.65 -9.16 -13.74
N MET A 395 18.43 -9.71 -13.73
CA MET A 395 17.18 -8.94 -13.87
C MET A 395 16.73 -8.25 -12.57
N LEU A 396 17.30 -8.63 -11.42
CA LEU A 396 16.94 -8.04 -10.13
C LEU A 396 17.58 -6.66 -9.93
N SER A 397 16.93 -5.81 -9.13
CA SER A 397 17.49 -4.53 -8.69
C SER A 397 18.69 -4.75 -7.75
N LEU A 398 19.55 -3.74 -7.61
CA LEU A 398 20.69 -3.82 -6.71
C LEU A 398 20.24 -3.98 -5.24
N GLU A 399 19.14 -3.33 -4.86
CA GLU A 399 18.55 -3.45 -3.52
C GLU A 399 18.03 -4.86 -3.24
N GLN A 400 17.42 -5.49 -4.25
CA GLN A 400 16.97 -6.89 -4.15
C GLN A 400 18.13 -7.85 -3.99
N LEU A 401 19.21 -7.67 -4.75
CA LEU A 401 20.41 -8.49 -4.62
C LEU A 401 21.03 -8.34 -3.23
N ARG A 402 21.07 -7.12 -2.67
CA ARG A 402 21.50 -6.90 -1.28
C ARG A 402 20.59 -7.60 -0.28
N LYS A 403 19.26 -7.51 -0.42
CA LYS A 403 18.30 -8.24 0.43
C LYS A 403 18.54 -9.76 0.37
N GLN A 404 18.79 -10.30 -0.82
CA GLN A 404 19.14 -11.71 -1.00
C GLN A 404 20.49 -12.04 -0.34
N CYS A 405 21.55 -11.25 -0.54
CA CYS A 405 22.83 -11.44 0.16
C CYS A 405 22.66 -11.47 1.69
N LYS A 406 21.91 -10.52 2.25
CA LYS A 406 21.60 -10.48 3.69
C LYS A 406 20.90 -11.75 4.18
N SER A 407 19.91 -12.26 3.43
CA SER A 407 19.20 -13.50 3.79
C SER A 407 20.12 -14.71 3.85
N TYR A 408 21.13 -14.77 2.98
CA TYR A 408 22.15 -15.83 2.97
C TYR A 408 23.36 -15.54 3.88
N LYS A 409 23.37 -14.40 4.59
CA LYS A 409 24.50 -13.93 5.42
C LYS A 409 25.81 -13.77 4.61
N ILE A 410 25.68 -13.29 3.37
CA ILE A 410 26.79 -12.95 2.48
C ILE A 410 26.99 -11.43 2.51
N ASP A 411 28.22 -10.97 2.32
CA ASP A 411 28.57 -9.56 2.15
C ASP A 411 27.72 -8.88 1.04
N ASP A 412 27.02 -7.81 1.41
CA ASP A 412 26.10 -7.03 0.58
C ASP A 412 26.72 -5.74 0.02
N GLU A 413 28.02 -5.52 0.23
CA GLU A 413 28.76 -4.38 -0.35
C GLU A 413 29.32 -4.69 -1.74
N GLY A 414 29.28 -3.70 -2.64
CA GLY A 414 29.89 -3.79 -3.98
C GLY A 414 28.96 -3.44 -5.13
N GLU A 415 29.48 -3.61 -6.34
CA GLU A 415 28.73 -3.44 -7.59
C GLU A 415 27.78 -4.63 -7.85
N LYS A 416 26.80 -4.42 -8.73
CA LYS A 416 25.75 -5.40 -9.03
C LYS A 416 26.31 -6.75 -9.50
N ASP A 417 27.33 -6.74 -10.35
CA ASP A 417 28.00 -7.95 -10.86
C ASP A 417 28.76 -8.71 -9.76
N GLN A 418 29.39 -8.01 -8.82
CA GLN A 418 30.07 -8.62 -7.67
C GLN A 418 29.08 -9.32 -6.73
N LEU A 419 27.94 -8.68 -6.44
CA LEU A 419 26.88 -9.28 -5.62
C LEU A 419 26.31 -10.55 -6.27
N ILE A 420 26.04 -10.50 -7.58
CA ILE A 420 25.58 -11.67 -8.33
C ILE A 420 26.63 -12.78 -8.29
N ALA A 421 27.90 -12.48 -8.54
CA ALA A 421 28.97 -13.48 -8.52
C ALA A 421 29.09 -14.18 -7.15
N ARG A 422 28.96 -13.43 -6.04
CA ARG A 422 28.96 -14.01 -4.69
C ARG A 422 27.74 -14.90 -4.43
N LEU A 423 26.55 -14.43 -4.79
CA LEU A 423 25.31 -15.20 -4.66
C LEU A 423 25.37 -16.51 -5.44
N VAL A 424 25.82 -16.47 -6.69
CA VAL A 424 25.96 -17.65 -7.55
C VAL A 424 26.96 -18.64 -6.96
N ARG A 425 28.13 -18.17 -6.48
CA ARG A 425 29.10 -19.06 -5.81
C ARG A 425 28.52 -19.73 -4.58
N HIS A 426 27.83 -18.97 -3.73
CA HIS A 426 27.21 -19.50 -2.52
C HIS A 426 26.11 -20.52 -2.87
N ARG A 427 25.21 -20.21 -3.80
CA ARG A 427 24.16 -21.16 -4.22
C ARG A 427 24.73 -22.43 -4.84
N ASN A 428 25.74 -22.30 -5.71
CA ASN A 428 26.43 -23.46 -6.26
C ASN A 428 27.11 -24.31 -5.17
N SER A 429 27.64 -23.68 -4.11
CA SER A 429 28.21 -24.42 -2.97
C SER A 429 27.15 -25.14 -2.13
N LEU A 430 25.96 -24.54 -1.95
CA LEU A 430 24.83 -25.16 -1.28
C LEU A 430 24.28 -26.35 -2.07
N ASP A 431 24.14 -26.20 -3.39
CA ASP A 431 23.67 -27.26 -4.28
C ASP A 431 24.67 -28.43 -4.31
N ALA A 432 25.97 -28.13 -4.36
CA ALA A 432 27.02 -29.14 -4.21
C ALA A 432 26.92 -29.85 -2.86
N SER A 433 26.69 -29.11 -1.76
CA SER A 433 26.55 -29.71 -0.42
C SER A 433 25.30 -30.59 -0.29
N ARG A 434 24.17 -30.20 -0.88
CA ARG A 434 22.92 -30.99 -0.85
C ARG A 434 23.05 -32.31 -1.60
N LEU A 435 23.79 -32.32 -2.70
CA LEU A 435 24.06 -33.54 -3.47
C LEU A 435 24.93 -34.54 -2.71
N LEU A 436 25.80 -34.10 -1.81
CA LEU A 436 26.64 -35.00 -1.00
C LEU A 436 25.86 -35.73 0.10
N THR A 437 24.76 -35.17 0.60
CA THR A 437 24.06 -35.74 1.77
C THR A 437 23.06 -36.85 1.43
N ASP A 438 22.58 -36.94 0.18
CA ASP A 438 21.55 -37.91 -0.23
C ASP A 438 22.12 -39.18 -0.90
N ALA A 439 23.41 -39.23 -1.20
CA ALA A 439 24.02 -40.37 -1.90
C ALA A 439 25.16 -40.98 -1.07
N GLY A 440 24.83 -41.94 -0.20
CA GLY A 440 25.78 -42.77 0.55
C GLY A 440 26.60 -43.76 -0.30
N GLY A 441 26.98 -43.40 -1.53
CA GLY A 441 27.77 -44.22 -2.44
C GLY A 441 29.16 -43.62 -2.65
N GLU A 442 30.21 -44.39 -2.35
CA GLU A 442 31.63 -44.10 -2.61
C GLU A 442 31.95 -44.04 -4.13
N GLY A 443 31.29 -43.14 -4.85
CA GLY A 443 31.57 -42.84 -6.25
C GLY A 443 32.33 -41.53 -6.35
N ASP A 444 33.52 -41.59 -6.94
CA ASP A 444 34.43 -40.48 -7.26
C ASP A 444 33.66 -39.23 -7.73
N ALA A 445 33.42 -38.29 -6.81
CA ALA A 445 32.60 -37.11 -7.02
C ALA A 445 33.36 -36.12 -7.90
N LYS A 446 33.35 -36.36 -9.22
CA LYS A 446 33.74 -35.37 -10.21
C LYS A 446 32.91 -34.12 -9.93
N LYS A 447 33.57 -33.07 -9.43
CA LYS A 447 32.98 -31.73 -9.20
C LYS A 447 32.07 -31.40 -10.39
N GLN A 448 30.75 -31.48 -10.19
CA GLN A 448 29.82 -31.02 -11.21
C GLN A 448 30.14 -29.54 -11.42
N LYS A 449 30.75 -29.25 -12.57
CA LYS A 449 31.01 -27.87 -12.98
C LYS A 449 29.67 -27.15 -13.01
N SER A 450 29.67 -25.88 -12.62
CA SER A 450 28.52 -24.99 -12.75
C SER A 450 27.81 -25.23 -14.08
N ARG A 451 26.47 -25.33 -14.05
CA ARG A 451 25.66 -25.56 -15.26
C ARG A 451 26.14 -24.63 -16.37
N ILE A 452 26.59 -25.24 -17.46
CA ILE A 452 27.15 -24.52 -18.59
C ILE A 452 26.03 -23.71 -19.23
N PRO A 453 26.26 -22.42 -19.58
CA PRO A 453 25.26 -21.62 -20.26
C PRO A 453 24.78 -22.34 -21.52
N THR A 454 23.47 -22.61 -21.62
CA THR A 454 22.89 -23.15 -22.85
C THR A 454 22.31 -22.01 -23.70
N HIS A 455 21.96 -22.29 -24.96
CA HIS A 455 21.38 -21.25 -25.83
C HIS A 455 20.05 -20.70 -25.28
N GLN A 456 19.31 -21.48 -24.50
CA GLN A 456 18.01 -21.08 -23.95
C GLN A 456 18.14 -20.17 -22.72
N THR A 457 19.29 -20.21 -22.06
CA THR A 457 19.50 -19.54 -20.77
C THR A 457 19.97 -18.11 -20.96
N LEU A 458 20.77 -17.88 -22.01
CA LEU A 458 21.26 -16.54 -22.37
C LEU A 458 20.15 -15.67 -22.97
N PRO A 459 20.16 -14.36 -22.69
CA PRO A 459 19.23 -13.43 -23.33
C PRO A 459 19.48 -13.38 -24.84
N SER A 460 18.41 -13.31 -25.62
CA SER A 460 18.48 -13.35 -27.10
C SER A 460 19.19 -12.13 -27.71
N ASN A 461 19.37 -11.07 -26.93
CA ASN A 461 19.78 -9.74 -27.38
C ASN A 461 21.05 -9.23 -26.67
N LEU A 462 22.05 -10.10 -26.46
CA LEU A 462 23.34 -9.77 -25.82
C LEU A 462 23.98 -8.50 -26.40
N GLU A 463 23.93 -8.32 -27.71
CA GLU A 463 24.49 -7.15 -28.37
C GLU A 463 23.75 -5.84 -28.08
N SER A 464 22.53 -5.87 -27.56
CA SER A 464 21.78 -4.67 -27.19
C SER A 464 22.02 -4.23 -25.75
N LEU A 465 22.51 -5.13 -24.90
CA LEU A 465 22.74 -4.87 -23.48
C LEU A 465 23.94 -3.93 -23.25
N SER A 466 23.90 -3.15 -22.18
CA SER A 466 25.04 -2.33 -21.76
C SER A 466 26.16 -3.17 -21.17
N VAL A 467 27.35 -2.55 -21.05
CA VAL A 467 28.55 -3.21 -20.50
C VAL A 467 28.31 -3.71 -19.06
N SER A 468 27.60 -2.94 -18.23
CA SER A 468 27.27 -3.31 -16.85
C SER A 468 26.27 -4.48 -16.79
N GLN A 469 25.27 -4.50 -17.67
CA GLN A 469 24.32 -5.62 -17.80
C GLN A 469 25.05 -6.88 -18.27
N LEU A 470 25.93 -6.78 -19.27
CA LEU A 470 26.72 -7.92 -19.75
C LEU A 470 27.64 -8.50 -18.68
N ARG A 471 28.24 -7.66 -17.83
CA ARG A 471 28.98 -8.12 -16.63
C ARG A 471 28.07 -8.86 -15.66
N SER A 472 26.87 -8.33 -15.41
CA SER A 472 25.87 -8.96 -14.53
C SER A 472 25.41 -10.31 -15.08
N VAL A 473 25.18 -10.42 -16.40
CA VAL A 473 24.85 -11.67 -17.09
C VAL A 473 26.02 -12.66 -16.97
N ALA A 474 27.25 -12.25 -17.26
CA ALA A 474 28.43 -13.11 -17.09
C ALA A 474 28.57 -13.62 -15.65
N ALA A 475 28.39 -12.72 -14.67
CA ALA A 475 28.43 -13.07 -13.24
C ALA A 475 27.32 -14.06 -12.86
N SER A 476 26.12 -13.93 -13.44
CA SER A 476 24.98 -14.84 -13.20
C SER A 476 25.27 -16.29 -13.62
N HIS A 477 26.13 -16.46 -14.62
CA HIS A 477 26.64 -17.75 -15.09
C HIS A 477 27.96 -18.19 -14.42
N GLY A 478 28.47 -17.42 -13.47
CA GLY A 478 29.74 -17.71 -12.80
C GLY A 478 31.00 -17.44 -13.66
N ILE A 479 30.87 -16.63 -14.71
CA ILE A 479 31.97 -16.27 -15.61
C ILE A 479 32.65 -14.99 -15.10
N GLU A 480 33.94 -15.08 -14.76
CA GLU A 480 34.74 -13.91 -14.40
C GLU A 480 35.31 -13.24 -15.64
N VAL A 481 34.89 -12.00 -15.91
CA VAL A 481 35.31 -11.25 -17.10
C VAL A 481 36.34 -10.19 -16.75
N LYS A 482 37.54 -10.29 -17.34
CA LYS A 482 38.63 -9.32 -17.17
C LYS A 482 38.60 -8.15 -18.15
N GLY A 483 37.93 -8.33 -19.30
CA GLY A 483 37.84 -7.30 -20.33
C GLY A 483 36.98 -6.11 -19.92
N THR A 484 37.30 -4.91 -20.42
CA THR A 484 36.47 -3.70 -20.26
C THR A 484 35.56 -3.45 -21.46
N SER A 485 35.94 -3.96 -22.64
CA SER A 485 35.15 -3.77 -23.85
C SER A 485 33.95 -4.71 -23.91
N LYS A 486 32.87 -4.23 -24.52
CA LYS A 486 31.65 -5.02 -24.77
C LYS A 486 31.95 -6.31 -25.54
N ALA A 487 32.80 -6.24 -26.56
CA ALA A 487 33.16 -7.38 -27.39
C ALA A 487 33.98 -8.43 -26.60
N ASP A 488 34.83 -8.03 -25.66
CA ASP A 488 35.56 -8.99 -24.81
C ASP A 488 34.63 -9.74 -23.88
N ILE A 489 33.61 -9.05 -23.33
CA ILE A 489 32.63 -9.67 -22.45
C ILE A 489 31.77 -10.67 -23.22
N ILE A 490 31.27 -10.30 -24.41
CA ILE A 490 30.49 -11.20 -25.26
C ILE A 490 31.32 -12.42 -25.64
N ARG A 491 32.57 -12.23 -26.09
CA ARG A 491 33.49 -13.34 -26.41
C ARG A 491 33.77 -14.25 -25.22
N ALA A 492 33.86 -13.72 -24.00
CA ALA A 492 34.04 -14.52 -22.80
C ALA A 492 32.80 -15.39 -22.51
N ILE A 493 31.59 -14.83 -22.67
CA ILE A 493 30.32 -15.57 -22.51
C ILE A 493 30.20 -16.67 -23.58
N GLU A 494 30.46 -16.33 -24.83
CA GLU A 494 30.41 -17.29 -25.95
C GLU A 494 31.45 -18.40 -25.80
N LYS A 495 32.67 -18.06 -25.36
CA LYS A 495 33.72 -19.06 -25.12
C LYS A 495 33.31 -20.09 -24.07
N GLU A 496 32.65 -19.67 -22.99
CA GLU A 496 32.18 -20.60 -21.96
C GLU A 496 30.98 -21.43 -22.45
N ARG A 497 30.10 -20.83 -23.26
CA ARG A 497 28.99 -21.54 -23.92
C ARG A 497 29.49 -22.70 -24.79
N PHE A 498 30.56 -22.50 -25.57
CA PHE A 498 31.12 -23.50 -26.48
C PHE A 498 32.23 -24.36 -25.86
N ARG A 499 32.40 -24.34 -24.53
CA ARG A 499 33.50 -25.07 -23.87
C ARG A 499 33.39 -26.59 -24.02
N ASP A 500 32.18 -27.10 -23.95
CA ASP A 500 31.88 -28.54 -23.93
C ASP A 500 31.26 -29.02 -25.24
N GLU A 501 30.88 -28.11 -26.14
CA GLU A 501 30.52 -28.49 -27.50
C GLU A 501 31.84 -28.86 -28.18
N PRO A 502 32.07 -30.14 -28.52
CA PRO A 502 33.28 -30.51 -29.25
C PRO A 502 33.25 -29.64 -30.48
N GLN A 503 34.28 -28.80 -30.69
CA GLN A 503 34.41 -28.07 -31.93
C GLN A 503 34.33 -29.14 -33.01
N LEU A 504 33.16 -29.25 -33.65
CA LEU A 504 32.97 -29.89 -34.93
C LEU A 504 33.73 -28.97 -35.87
N ARG A 505 35.07 -29.05 -35.78
CA ARG A 505 35.98 -28.73 -36.85
C ARG A 505 35.50 -29.63 -37.96
N LEU A 506 34.58 -29.11 -38.75
CA LEU A 506 34.45 -29.42 -40.15
C LEU A 506 35.84 -29.21 -40.72
N THR A 507 36.66 -30.26 -40.65
CA THR A 507 37.87 -30.42 -41.44
C THR A 507 37.42 -30.52 -42.89
N MET A 508 37.02 -29.39 -43.45
CA MET A 508 36.63 -29.22 -44.85
C MET A 508 37.66 -28.38 -45.61
N THR A 509 38.92 -28.34 -45.14
CA THR A 509 40.13 -28.08 -45.94
C THR A 509 41.36 -28.42 -45.10
N ALA A 510 41.81 -29.68 -45.17
CA ALA A 510 43.09 -30.12 -44.60
C ALA A 510 44.24 -29.99 -45.63
N GLU A 511 44.19 -28.98 -46.50
CA GLU A 511 45.23 -28.71 -47.49
C GLU A 511 45.42 -27.19 -47.61
N ASN A 512 46.41 -26.66 -46.86
CA ASN A 512 47.04 -25.33 -46.93
C ASN A 512 47.07 -24.56 -45.62
N GLU A 513 47.85 -25.02 -44.65
CA GLU A 513 48.46 -24.12 -43.66
C GLU A 513 49.73 -24.81 -43.11
N GLU A 514 50.75 -24.85 -43.99
CA GLU A 514 52.14 -24.83 -43.53
C GLU A 514 52.44 -23.41 -43.02
N ASP A 515 53.24 -23.33 -41.96
CA ASP A 515 53.86 -22.13 -41.38
C ASP A 515 53.00 -21.15 -40.57
N GLU A 516 52.94 -21.37 -39.25
CA GLU A 516 53.44 -20.38 -38.28
C GLU A 516 53.84 -21.07 -36.96
N VAL A 517 55.12 -21.45 -36.89
CA VAL A 517 55.80 -21.86 -35.67
C VAL A 517 56.03 -20.63 -34.80
N LEU A 518 55.25 -20.48 -33.72
CA LEU A 518 55.52 -19.48 -32.69
C LEU A 518 56.85 -19.80 -31.96
N PRO A 519 57.80 -18.84 -31.87
CA PRO A 519 59.10 -19.11 -31.28
C PRO A 519 59.05 -19.15 -29.75
N SER A 520 59.66 -20.20 -29.21
CA SER A 520 59.89 -20.40 -27.78
C SER A 520 60.73 -19.26 -27.18
N LYS A 521 60.27 -18.69 -26.07
CA LYS A 521 61.00 -17.69 -25.27
C LYS A 521 62.27 -18.31 -24.69
N ARG A 522 63.43 -17.97 -25.27
CA ARG A 522 64.74 -18.12 -24.63
C ARG A 522 65.26 -16.77 -24.12
N ARG A 523 65.46 -16.72 -22.81
CA ARG A 523 66.17 -15.68 -22.04
C ARG A 523 67.54 -15.41 -22.64
N ARG A 524 67.89 -14.15 -22.94
CA ARG A 524 69.27 -13.63 -22.85
C ARG A 524 69.29 -12.15 -22.48
N ALA A 525 70.31 -11.82 -21.71
CA ALA A 525 70.57 -10.56 -21.04
C ALA A 525 71.47 -9.62 -21.86
N ALA A 526 71.41 -8.33 -21.49
CA ALA A 526 72.45 -7.31 -21.47
C ALA A 526 73.19 -6.87 -22.77
N LYS A 527 73.04 -5.57 -23.09
CA LYS A 527 74.07 -4.53 -23.44
C LYS A 527 73.38 -3.44 -24.29
N LYS A 528 73.27 -2.19 -23.85
CA LYS A 528 74.26 -1.10 -23.67
C LYS A 528 74.89 -0.60 -24.98
N SER A 529 74.41 0.55 -25.48
CA SER A 529 75.17 1.67 -26.09
C SER A 529 74.15 2.75 -26.50
N THR A 530 74.05 3.95 -25.90
CA THR A 530 74.93 5.16 -25.98
C THR A 530 75.12 5.73 -27.39
N LEU A 531 74.63 6.97 -27.57
CA LEU A 531 75.03 8.10 -28.46
C LEU A 531 73.73 8.88 -28.80
N ASP A 532 73.41 10.02 -28.19
CA ASP A 532 74.01 11.38 -28.23
C ASP A 532 73.73 12.17 -29.53
N ASP A 533 73.45 13.47 -29.32
CA ASP A 533 73.36 14.61 -30.26
C ASP A 533 72.08 14.69 -31.12
N ASP A 534 71.43 15.82 -31.39
CA ASP A 534 71.64 17.27 -31.19
C ASP A 534 70.24 17.90 -31.47
N ASP A 535 69.69 18.74 -30.60
CA ASP A 535 69.64 20.20 -30.72
C ASP A 535 69.07 20.74 -32.06
N SER A 536 67.87 21.35 -32.02
CA SER A 536 67.48 22.57 -32.77
C SER A 536 65.99 22.87 -32.62
N ASP A 537 65.70 23.92 -31.84
CA ASP A 537 64.94 25.12 -32.22
C ASP A 537 64.18 25.08 -33.57
N ASP A 538 62.88 25.40 -33.57
CA ASP A 538 62.36 26.60 -34.26
C ASP A 538 60.83 26.71 -34.13
N GLY A 539 60.38 27.94 -33.90
CA GLY A 539 58.99 28.28 -33.66
C GLY A 539 58.12 28.32 -34.93
N GLY A 540 56.80 28.17 -34.74
CA GLY A 540 55.85 28.26 -35.84
C GLY A 540 54.44 28.64 -35.40
N LYS A 541 54.23 29.94 -35.14
CA LYS A 541 52.88 30.53 -35.01
C LYS A 541 52.16 30.52 -36.37
N ARG A 542 50.82 30.57 -36.29
CA ARG A 542 49.82 30.94 -37.34
C ARG A 542 49.44 29.75 -38.25
N SER A 543 48.19 29.57 -38.67
CA SER A 543 47.11 30.52 -38.91
C SER A 543 45.74 29.81 -38.95
N ARG A 544 44.72 30.59 -38.58
CA ARG A 544 43.31 30.35 -38.92
C ARG A 544 43.16 30.05 -40.41
N SER A 545 42.40 29.00 -40.75
CA SER A 545 41.62 29.02 -41.99
C SER A 545 40.24 28.39 -41.76
N LYS A 546 39.25 29.21 -42.11
CA LYS A 546 37.83 28.88 -42.18
C LYS A 546 37.66 27.79 -43.26
N LYS A 547 36.92 26.72 -42.97
CA LYS A 547 36.33 25.89 -44.03
C LYS A 547 34.84 25.70 -43.81
N SER A 548 34.15 26.03 -44.89
CA SER A 548 32.74 26.15 -45.15
C SER A 548 31.95 24.84 -44.98
N LYS A 549 30.82 24.96 -44.28
CA LYS A 549 29.45 24.73 -44.80
C LYS A 549 29.33 23.63 -45.87
N LYS A 550 28.91 22.43 -45.46
CA LYS A 550 28.08 21.55 -46.30
C LYS A 550 26.97 20.94 -45.44
N LYS A 551 25.81 21.58 -45.50
CA LYS A 551 24.50 21.08 -45.06
C LYS A 551 24.21 19.84 -45.90
N LYS A 552 24.04 18.67 -45.27
CA LYS A 552 23.32 17.53 -45.85
C LYS A 552 22.13 17.30 -44.93
N ALA A 553 20.95 17.64 -45.43
CA ALA A 553 19.69 17.19 -44.88
C ALA A 553 19.66 15.67 -45.00
N LEU A 554 19.38 15.01 -43.89
CA LEU A 554 18.86 13.66 -43.85
C LEU A 554 17.52 13.83 -43.17
N ASP A 555 16.49 13.75 -44.01
CA ASP A 555 15.12 13.47 -43.62
C ASP A 555 15.14 12.04 -43.04
N ASP A 556 14.91 11.94 -41.74
CA ASP A 556 14.47 10.70 -41.10
C ASP A 556 13.02 10.98 -40.66
N ASP A 557 12.11 10.75 -41.61
CA ASP A 557 10.68 10.60 -41.41
C ASP A 557 10.45 9.23 -40.73
N ASP A 558 10.35 9.23 -39.41
CA ASP A 558 9.70 8.16 -38.64
C ASP A 558 8.49 8.80 -37.93
N ASP A 559 7.49 9.20 -38.74
CA ASP A 559 6.13 9.45 -38.30
C ASP A 559 5.46 8.10 -38.00
N ASP A 560 5.58 7.62 -36.77
CA ASP A 560 4.61 6.68 -36.20
C ASP A 560 3.33 7.49 -35.89
N ASP A 561 2.49 7.66 -36.91
CA ASP A 561 1.10 8.09 -36.79
C ASP A 561 0.32 7.06 -35.97
N ASP A 562 0.30 7.22 -34.65
CA ASP A 562 -0.74 6.65 -33.80
C ASP A 562 -2.06 7.36 -34.16
N GLU A 563 -2.79 6.72 -35.09
CA GLU A 563 -4.12 7.07 -35.56
C GLU A 563 -5.07 7.21 -34.36
N PHE A 564 -5.26 8.45 -33.89
CA PHE A 564 -6.30 8.81 -32.93
C PHE A 564 -7.64 8.65 -33.65
N VAL A 565 -8.28 7.49 -33.48
CA VAL A 565 -9.67 7.26 -33.88
C VAL A 565 -10.56 7.99 -32.87
N PRO A 566 -11.27 9.07 -33.24
CA PRO A 566 -12.31 9.61 -32.39
C PRO A 566 -13.45 8.58 -32.28
N ASP A 567 -13.81 8.22 -31.06
CA ASP A 567 -15.06 7.51 -30.79
C ASP A 567 -16.22 8.42 -31.21
N ASP A 568 -16.84 8.09 -32.36
CA ASP A 568 -18.15 8.60 -32.74
C ASP A 568 -19.24 7.66 -32.18
N GLU A 569 -20.20 8.31 -31.49
CA GLU A 569 -21.53 7.88 -31.00
C GLU A 569 -21.65 7.10 -29.67
#